data_AF-A0A842R625-F1
#
_entry.id   AF-A0A842R625-F1
#
_cell.length_a   1.000
_cell.length_b   1.000
_cell.length_c   1.000
_cell.angle_alpha   90.00
_cell.angle_beta   90.00
_cell.angle_gamma   90.00
#
_symmetry.space_group_name_H-M   'P 1'
#
loop_
_entity.id
_entity.type
_entity.pdbx_description
1 polymer ?
#
loop_
_entity_poly.entity_id
_entity_poly.type
_entity_poly.pdbx_seq_one_letter_code
_entity_poly.pdbx_strand_id
1 'polypeptide(L)'
;MEEIDNLLSKIEEIIEQCNETPSEGFKKTIRDISEKLKNNPSEIPREPIIDRLLQLIATTGSYGLTLEMNEIISLCRLLYQQTGNEAITVKWGYALLNGIINYNNNDDLVAAEKLLKELTTLFKSYPRNIELSEIYAQGCVGILNMYATEGNFRMTKNYLQELKLLLNLSYASQDLISIIAEGMVNAIESFANAKKYSTDQIQWVIKEIKTLVETHRDSPYLDKLFKNACYNALTVLKNS
;
A
#
# COMPACT_ATOMS: atom_id res chain seq x y z
N MET A 1 -19.59 -25.43 -3.07
CA MET A 1 -18.75 -26.25 -3.96
C MET A 1 -18.14 -25.36 -5.03
N GLU A 2 -18.94 -24.65 -5.83
CA GLU A 2 -18.47 -23.75 -6.91
C GLU A 2 -17.38 -22.73 -6.50
N GLU A 3 -17.46 -22.16 -5.29
CA GLU A 3 -16.44 -21.22 -4.77
C GLU A 3 -15.07 -21.89 -4.50
N ILE A 4 -15.06 -23.08 -3.92
CA ILE A 4 -13.82 -23.82 -3.63
C ILE A 4 -13.21 -24.34 -4.94
N ASP A 5 -14.04 -24.80 -5.87
CA ASP A 5 -13.58 -25.32 -7.16
C ASP A 5 -12.88 -24.21 -7.97
N ASN A 6 -13.39 -22.98 -7.94
CA ASN A 6 -12.73 -21.81 -8.54
C ASN A 6 -11.38 -21.48 -7.89
N LEU A 7 -11.28 -21.58 -6.55
CA LEU A 7 -10.02 -21.40 -5.82
C LEU A 7 -8.99 -22.45 -6.19
N LEU A 8 -9.39 -23.71 -6.22
CA LEU A 8 -8.52 -24.82 -6.53
C LEU A 8 -8.04 -24.76 -7.98
N SER A 9 -8.95 -24.44 -8.92
CA SER A 9 -8.60 -24.24 -10.33
C SER A 9 -7.59 -23.11 -10.50
N LYS A 10 -7.78 -21.98 -9.79
CA LYS A 10 -6.80 -20.87 -9.84
C LYS A 10 -5.46 -21.28 -9.25
N ILE A 11 -5.44 -22.04 -8.15
CA ILE A 11 -4.19 -22.56 -7.57
C ILE A 11 -3.46 -23.50 -8.54
N GLU A 12 -4.19 -24.37 -9.24
CA GLU A 12 -3.61 -25.28 -10.24
C GLU A 12 -3.03 -24.50 -11.42
N GLU A 13 -3.75 -23.50 -11.95
CA GLU A 13 -3.24 -22.58 -12.98
C GLU A 13 -1.93 -21.93 -12.54
N ILE A 14 -1.87 -21.45 -11.29
CA ILE A 14 -0.66 -20.83 -10.72
C ILE A 14 0.48 -21.83 -10.69
N ILE A 15 0.25 -23.06 -10.22
CA ILE A 15 1.28 -24.11 -10.17
C ILE A 15 1.82 -24.40 -11.58
N GLU A 16 0.95 -24.45 -12.60
CA GLU A 16 1.33 -24.74 -13.98
C GLU A 16 2.11 -23.60 -14.66
N GLN A 17 1.66 -22.36 -14.49
CA GLN A 17 2.33 -21.17 -15.05
C GLN A 17 3.69 -20.92 -14.39
N CYS A 18 3.82 -21.32 -13.14
CA CYS A 18 5.03 -21.20 -12.33
C CYS A 18 6.06 -22.32 -12.58
N ASN A 19 6.06 -22.99 -13.73
CA ASN A 19 6.98 -24.11 -13.94
C ASN A 19 8.44 -23.70 -14.16
N GLU A 20 8.73 -22.46 -14.59
CA GLU A 20 10.08 -22.08 -15.02
C GLU A 20 10.98 -21.50 -13.90
N THR A 21 10.48 -20.83 -12.85
CA THR A 21 11.38 -20.13 -11.89
C THR A 21 10.92 -19.80 -10.44
N PRO A 22 9.84 -20.30 -9.83
CA PRO A 22 9.61 -20.05 -8.41
C PRO A 22 10.54 -20.90 -7.55
N SER A 23 10.94 -20.34 -6.41
CA SER A 23 11.59 -21.12 -5.36
C SER A 23 10.74 -22.34 -4.99
N GLU A 24 11.36 -23.50 -4.73
CA GLU A 24 10.65 -24.71 -4.28
C GLU A 24 9.76 -24.45 -3.05
N GLY A 25 10.11 -23.46 -2.22
CA GLY A 25 9.29 -23.01 -1.09
C GLY A 25 7.94 -22.37 -1.48
N PHE A 26 7.89 -21.64 -2.59
CA PHE A 26 6.64 -21.09 -3.14
C PHE A 26 5.73 -22.22 -3.63
N LYS A 27 6.26 -23.09 -4.51
CA LYS A 27 5.50 -24.23 -5.05
C LYS A 27 4.98 -25.13 -3.93
N LYS A 28 5.80 -25.42 -2.92
CA LYS A 28 5.40 -26.17 -1.73
C LYS A 28 4.28 -25.47 -0.98
N THR A 29 4.41 -24.17 -0.69
CA THR A 29 3.37 -23.44 0.07
C THR A 29 2.04 -23.40 -0.69
N ILE A 30 2.06 -23.17 -2.00
CA ILE A 30 0.86 -23.15 -2.83
C ILE A 30 0.22 -24.56 -2.92
N ARG A 31 1.02 -25.62 -3.05
CA ARG A 31 0.53 -27.01 -2.97
C ARG A 31 -0.07 -27.34 -1.62
N ASP A 32 0.59 -26.96 -0.52
CA ASP A 32 0.09 -27.18 0.84
C ASP A 32 -1.27 -26.48 1.06
N ILE A 33 -1.45 -25.28 0.50
CA ILE A 33 -2.74 -24.56 0.51
C ILE A 33 -3.78 -25.30 -0.33
N SER A 34 -3.41 -25.77 -1.54
CA SER A 34 -4.28 -26.55 -2.42
C SER A 34 -4.77 -27.83 -1.73
N GLU A 35 -3.87 -28.63 -1.19
CA GLU A 35 -4.18 -29.90 -0.53
C GLU A 35 -5.09 -29.70 0.67
N LYS A 36 -4.79 -28.67 1.49
CA LYS A 36 -5.64 -28.31 2.62
C LYS A 36 -7.06 -27.95 2.15
N LEU A 37 -7.18 -27.05 1.17
CA LEU A 37 -8.48 -26.64 0.62
C LEU A 37 -9.25 -27.81 -0.02
N LYS A 38 -8.58 -28.75 -0.70
CA LYS A 38 -9.18 -29.97 -1.27
C LYS A 38 -9.75 -30.88 -0.18
N ASN A 39 -8.98 -31.12 0.88
CA ASN A 39 -9.32 -32.11 1.89
C ASN A 39 -10.39 -31.61 2.87
N ASN A 40 -10.38 -30.32 3.24
CA ASN A 40 -11.28 -29.78 4.26
C ASN A 40 -11.82 -28.38 3.89
N PRO A 41 -12.64 -28.26 2.83
CA PRO A 41 -12.97 -26.97 2.23
C PRO A 41 -13.73 -26.00 3.15
N SER A 42 -14.58 -26.54 4.02
CA SER A 42 -15.47 -25.84 4.94
C SER A 42 -14.93 -25.71 6.36
N GLU A 43 -13.88 -26.46 6.73
CA GLU A 43 -13.34 -26.48 8.09
C GLU A 43 -12.06 -25.64 8.25
N ILE A 44 -11.43 -25.23 7.15
CA ILE A 44 -10.22 -24.39 7.23
C ILE A 44 -10.63 -22.92 7.31
N PRO A 45 -10.29 -22.22 8.41
CA PRO A 45 -10.46 -20.78 8.47
C PRO A 45 -9.66 -20.13 7.34
N ARG A 46 -10.28 -19.20 6.60
CA ARG A 46 -9.60 -18.52 5.48
C ARG A 46 -8.50 -17.58 5.95
N GLU A 47 -8.56 -17.12 7.20
CA GLU A 47 -7.61 -16.19 7.79
C GLU A 47 -6.15 -16.69 7.80
N PRO A 48 -5.82 -17.91 8.32
CA PRO A 48 -4.47 -18.47 8.23
C PRO A 48 -3.95 -18.67 6.80
N ILE A 49 -4.84 -18.95 5.84
CA ILE A 49 -4.46 -19.05 4.43
C ILE A 49 -3.98 -17.69 3.93
N ILE A 50 -4.77 -16.63 4.16
CA ILE A 50 -4.40 -15.29 3.74
C ILE A 50 -3.11 -14.81 4.44
N ASP A 51 -2.91 -15.10 5.72
CA ASP A 51 -1.66 -14.75 6.42
C ASP A 51 -0.44 -15.35 5.72
N ARG A 52 -0.56 -16.59 5.27
CA ARG A 52 0.51 -17.26 4.53
C ARG A 52 0.72 -16.64 3.15
N LEU A 53 -0.35 -16.26 2.46
CA LEU A 53 -0.27 -15.56 1.17
C LEU A 53 0.38 -14.17 1.33
N LEU A 54 0.08 -13.42 2.40
CA LEU A 54 0.71 -12.13 2.68
C LEU A 54 2.24 -12.25 2.84
N GLN A 55 2.71 -13.29 3.54
CA GLN A 55 4.14 -13.59 3.67
C GLN A 55 4.77 -13.89 2.30
N LEU A 56 4.05 -14.63 1.44
CA LEU A 56 4.53 -14.93 0.10
C LEU A 56 4.62 -13.67 -0.75
N ILE A 57 3.62 -12.76 -0.73
CA ILE A 57 3.66 -11.49 -1.48
C ILE A 57 4.92 -10.70 -1.12
N ALA A 58 5.20 -10.56 0.17
CA ALA A 58 6.40 -9.85 0.64
C ALA A 58 7.69 -10.52 0.14
N THR A 59 7.74 -11.85 0.22
CA THR A 59 8.91 -12.63 -0.22
C THR A 59 9.11 -12.52 -1.73
N THR A 60 8.10 -12.81 -2.54
CA THR A 60 8.19 -12.80 -4.01
C THR A 60 8.52 -11.41 -4.53
N GLY A 61 7.90 -10.37 -3.96
CA GLY A 61 8.19 -8.99 -4.34
C GLY A 61 9.63 -8.56 -4.03
N SER A 62 10.20 -8.99 -2.89
CA SER A 62 11.60 -8.70 -2.55
C SER A 62 12.62 -9.37 -3.49
N TYR A 63 12.23 -10.46 -4.15
CA TYR A 63 13.04 -11.15 -5.14
C TYR A 63 12.75 -10.69 -6.59
N GLY A 64 11.87 -9.69 -6.79
CA GLY A 64 11.48 -9.23 -8.13
C GLY A 64 10.61 -10.22 -8.91
N LEU A 65 10.02 -11.22 -8.24
CA LEU A 65 9.14 -12.23 -8.83
C LEU A 65 7.72 -11.69 -8.97
N THR A 66 7.54 -10.71 -9.87
CA THR A 66 6.30 -9.93 -10.01
C THR A 66 5.13 -10.75 -10.56
N LEU A 67 5.39 -11.75 -11.42
CA LEU A 67 4.37 -12.66 -11.93
C LEU A 67 3.79 -13.50 -10.79
N GLU A 68 4.64 -14.17 -10.02
CA GLU A 68 4.25 -14.96 -8.87
C GLU A 68 3.52 -14.12 -7.82
N MET A 69 4.01 -12.91 -7.56
CA MET A 69 3.34 -11.95 -6.67
C MET A 69 1.91 -11.64 -7.13
N ASN A 70 1.70 -11.37 -8.42
CA ASN A 70 0.38 -11.09 -8.99
C ASN A 70 -0.58 -12.26 -8.87
N GLU A 71 -0.08 -13.47 -9.05
CA GLU A 71 -0.85 -14.69 -8.86
C GLU A 71 -1.28 -14.87 -7.40
N ILE A 72 -0.39 -14.61 -6.44
CA ILE A 72 -0.73 -14.64 -5.01
C ILE A 72 -1.78 -13.56 -4.67
N ILE A 73 -1.60 -12.33 -5.17
CA ILE A 73 -2.58 -11.24 -4.98
C ILE A 73 -3.94 -11.65 -5.56
N SER A 74 -3.96 -12.34 -6.70
CA SER A 74 -5.19 -12.82 -7.32
C SER A 74 -5.88 -13.90 -6.49
N LEU A 75 -5.14 -14.77 -5.81
CA LEU A 75 -5.69 -15.70 -4.82
C LEU A 75 -6.28 -14.97 -3.61
N CYS A 76 -5.60 -13.96 -3.07
CA CYS A 76 -6.13 -13.13 -1.98
C CYS A 76 -7.44 -12.43 -2.41
N ARG A 77 -7.51 -11.92 -3.64
CA ARG A 77 -8.71 -11.28 -4.20
C ARG A 77 -9.89 -12.26 -4.24
N LEU A 78 -9.65 -13.49 -4.72
CA LEU A 78 -10.68 -14.51 -4.79
C LEU A 78 -11.17 -14.93 -3.39
N LEU A 79 -10.25 -15.08 -2.42
CA LEU A 79 -10.61 -15.37 -1.03
C LEU A 79 -11.49 -14.27 -0.43
N TYR A 80 -11.14 -13.01 -0.65
CA TYR A 80 -11.94 -11.86 -0.21
C TYR A 80 -13.36 -11.88 -0.80
N GLN A 81 -13.48 -12.11 -2.11
CA GLN A 81 -14.77 -12.12 -2.81
C GLN A 81 -15.73 -13.20 -2.30
N GLN A 82 -15.21 -14.31 -1.77
CA GLN A 82 -16.02 -15.45 -1.31
C GLN A 82 -16.47 -15.35 0.14
N THR A 83 -15.72 -14.66 1.00
CA THR A 83 -15.96 -14.67 2.45
C THR A 83 -16.36 -13.32 3.03
N GLY A 84 -15.88 -12.20 2.48
CA GLY A 84 -16.38 -10.85 2.75
C GLY A 84 -16.43 -10.38 4.21
N ASN A 85 -15.81 -11.08 5.16
CA ASN A 85 -15.83 -10.69 6.58
C ASN A 85 -14.77 -9.61 6.87
N GLU A 86 -14.90 -8.91 8.01
CA GLU A 86 -14.04 -7.77 8.34
C GLU A 86 -12.56 -8.13 8.42
N ALA A 87 -12.21 -9.26 9.06
CA ALA A 87 -10.83 -9.71 9.18
C ALA A 87 -10.19 -9.98 7.81
N ILE A 88 -10.92 -10.62 6.90
CA ILE A 88 -10.46 -10.91 5.55
C ILE A 88 -10.39 -9.63 4.70
N THR A 89 -11.28 -8.67 4.95
CA THR A 89 -11.28 -7.36 4.29
C THR A 89 -10.00 -6.59 4.61
N VAL A 90 -9.61 -6.53 5.88
CA VAL A 90 -8.35 -5.89 6.31
C VAL A 90 -7.15 -6.60 5.70
N LYS A 91 -7.11 -7.94 5.75
CA LYS A 91 -6.01 -8.70 5.15
C LYS A 91 -5.92 -8.54 3.62
N TRP A 92 -7.05 -8.38 2.94
CA TRP A 92 -7.06 -8.01 1.53
C TRP A 92 -6.46 -6.62 1.29
N GLY A 93 -6.75 -5.66 2.17
CA GLY A 93 -6.08 -4.36 2.20
C GLY A 93 -4.55 -4.48 2.30
N TYR A 94 -4.05 -5.31 3.22
CA TYR A 94 -2.61 -5.58 3.33
C TYR A 94 -2.00 -6.25 2.10
N ALA A 95 -2.73 -7.16 1.45
CA ALA A 95 -2.24 -7.80 0.21
C ALA A 95 -2.02 -6.77 -0.89
N LEU A 96 -2.97 -5.84 -1.06
CA LEU A 96 -2.86 -4.72 -1.99
C LEU A 96 -1.70 -3.79 -1.62
N LEU A 97 -1.60 -3.39 -0.35
CA LEU A 97 -0.53 -2.50 0.12
C LEU A 97 0.86 -3.11 -0.08
N ASN A 98 1.05 -4.40 0.27
CA ASN A 98 2.31 -5.09 0.05
C ASN A 98 2.66 -5.14 -1.44
N GLY A 99 1.68 -5.37 -2.32
CA GLY A 99 1.90 -5.29 -3.76
C GLY A 99 2.33 -3.89 -4.21
N ILE A 100 1.67 -2.83 -3.71
CA ILE A 100 2.04 -1.43 -4.00
C ILE A 100 3.49 -1.16 -3.58
N ILE A 101 3.86 -1.51 -2.35
CA ILE A 101 5.23 -1.31 -1.84
C ILE A 101 6.25 -2.02 -2.72
N ASN A 102 5.99 -3.26 -3.10
CA ASN A 102 6.90 -4.02 -3.96
C ASN A 102 7.01 -3.42 -5.36
N TYR A 103 5.91 -2.94 -5.95
CA TYR A 103 5.98 -2.26 -7.24
C TYR A 103 6.70 -0.93 -7.17
N ASN A 104 6.53 -0.17 -6.09
CA ASN A 104 7.30 1.05 -5.85
C ASN A 104 8.79 0.76 -5.77
N ASN A 105 9.20 -0.31 -5.07
CA ASN A 105 10.60 -0.72 -4.96
C ASN A 105 11.21 -1.19 -6.29
N ASN A 106 10.37 -1.60 -7.24
CA ASN A 106 10.77 -2.02 -8.58
C ASN A 106 10.50 -0.94 -9.64
N ASP A 107 10.21 0.30 -9.23
CA ASP A 107 9.91 1.45 -10.10
C ASP A 107 8.74 1.21 -11.09
N ASP A 108 7.78 0.34 -10.77
CA ASP A 108 6.60 0.06 -11.61
C ASP A 108 5.37 0.84 -11.12
N LEU A 109 5.34 2.13 -11.44
CA LEU A 109 4.27 3.02 -11.03
C LEU A 109 2.89 2.59 -11.56
N VAL A 110 2.84 2.05 -12.79
CA VAL A 110 1.57 1.67 -13.44
C VAL A 110 0.92 0.50 -12.69
N ALA A 111 1.70 -0.51 -12.32
CA ALA A 111 1.18 -1.63 -11.56
C ALA A 111 0.80 -1.22 -10.13
N ALA A 112 1.60 -0.36 -9.49
CA ALA A 112 1.30 0.19 -8.17
C ALA A 112 -0.02 0.99 -8.17
N GLU A 113 -0.25 1.85 -9.16
CA GLU A 113 -1.50 2.62 -9.29
C GLU A 113 -2.72 1.73 -9.51
N LYS A 114 -2.58 0.64 -10.27
CA LYS A 114 -3.66 -0.34 -10.47
C LYS A 114 -4.08 -0.95 -9.14
N LEU A 115 -3.13 -1.35 -8.29
CA LEU A 115 -3.44 -1.87 -6.95
C LEU A 115 -4.00 -0.79 -6.03
N LEU A 116 -3.51 0.46 -6.10
CA LEU A 116 -4.07 1.56 -5.32
C LEU A 116 -5.53 1.86 -5.70
N LYS A 117 -5.91 1.69 -6.97
CA LYS A 117 -7.31 1.83 -7.41
C LYS A 117 -8.21 0.76 -6.78
N GLU A 118 -7.73 -0.47 -6.68
CA GLU A 118 -8.44 -1.54 -5.97
C GLU A 118 -8.55 -1.22 -4.47
N LEU A 119 -7.47 -0.75 -3.84
CA LEU A 119 -7.45 -0.36 -2.42
C LEU A 119 -8.37 0.83 -2.14
N THR A 120 -8.45 1.79 -3.06
CA THR A 120 -9.38 2.93 -2.99
C THR A 120 -10.83 2.44 -2.98
N THR A 121 -11.14 1.44 -3.82
CA THR A 121 -12.48 0.85 -3.89
C THR A 121 -12.82 0.12 -2.59
N LEU A 122 -11.85 -0.62 -2.04
CA LEU A 122 -11.98 -1.30 -0.75
C LEU A 122 -12.23 -0.30 0.38
N PHE A 123 -11.38 0.73 0.52
CA PHE A 123 -11.53 1.78 1.53
C PHE A 123 -12.90 2.46 1.48
N LYS A 124 -13.37 2.83 0.27
CA LYS A 124 -14.70 3.45 0.09
C LYS A 124 -15.87 2.53 0.46
N SER A 125 -15.66 1.22 0.42
CA SER A 125 -16.67 0.23 0.80
C SER A 125 -16.76 0.05 2.32
N TYR A 126 -15.69 0.40 3.05
CA TYR A 126 -15.60 0.29 4.51
C TYR A 126 -15.03 1.59 5.12
N PRO A 127 -15.69 2.74 4.91
CA PRO A 127 -15.10 4.04 5.21
C PRO A 127 -14.72 4.17 6.70
N ARG A 128 -15.52 3.63 7.61
CA ARG A 128 -15.31 3.73 9.08
C ARG A 128 -14.31 2.73 9.65
N ASN A 129 -13.72 1.86 8.84
CA ASN A 129 -12.71 0.93 9.32
C ASN A 129 -11.38 1.68 9.44
N ILE A 130 -10.92 1.86 10.68
CA ILE A 130 -9.73 2.66 11.01
C ILE A 130 -8.48 2.05 10.38
N GLU A 131 -8.32 0.73 10.48
CA GLU A 131 -7.15 0.03 9.95
C GLU A 131 -7.07 0.13 8.41
N LEU A 132 -8.20 0.00 7.70
CA LEU A 132 -8.25 0.23 6.25
C LEU A 132 -7.93 1.67 5.85
N SER A 133 -8.28 2.65 6.70
CA SER A 133 -7.91 4.04 6.44
C SER A 133 -6.40 4.26 6.53
N GLU A 134 -5.73 3.59 7.48
CA GLU A 134 -4.28 3.61 7.64
C GLU A 134 -3.59 2.88 6.48
N ILE A 135 -4.07 1.69 6.10
CA ILE A 135 -3.58 0.93 4.94
C ILE A 135 -3.71 1.77 3.66
N TYR A 136 -4.86 2.42 3.47
CA TYR A 136 -5.09 3.29 2.31
C TYR A 136 -4.14 4.49 2.28
N ALA A 137 -3.94 5.15 3.42
CA ALA A 137 -3.00 6.25 3.54
C ALA A 137 -1.56 5.82 3.21
N GLN A 138 -1.12 4.66 3.70
CA GLN A 138 0.21 4.11 3.36
C GLN A 138 0.35 3.86 1.85
N GLY A 139 -0.67 3.29 1.21
CA GLY A 139 -0.68 3.08 -0.25
C GLY A 139 -0.59 4.41 -1.02
N CYS A 140 -1.36 5.42 -0.60
CA CYS A 140 -1.30 6.76 -1.19
C CYS A 140 0.07 7.43 -1.01
N VAL A 141 0.68 7.31 0.17
CA VAL A 141 2.03 7.83 0.44
C VAL A 141 3.07 7.17 -0.48
N GLY A 142 2.97 5.86 -0.71
CA GLY A 142 3.83 5.16 -1.65
C GLY A 142 3.80 5.75 -3.06
N ILE A 143 2.60 5.87 -3.64
CA ILE A 143 2.41 6.44 -4.99
C ILE A 143 2.82 7.92 -5.05
N LEU A 144 2.48 8.69 -4.01
CA LEU A 144 2.86 10.08 -3.86
C LEU A 144 4.39 10.26 -3.93
N ASN A 145 5.15 9.39 -3.26
CA ASN A 145 6.61 9.45 -3.26
C ASN A 145 7.20 9.13 -4.65
N MET A 146 6.64 8.17 -5.39
CA MET A 146 7.06 7.90 -6.77
C MET A 146 6.86 9.12 -7.67
N TYR A 147 5.66 9.72 -7.65
CA TYR A 147 5.40 10.94 -8.41
C TYR A 147 6.28 12.11 -7.97
N ALA A 148 6.57 12.21 -6.66
CA ALA A 148 7.47 13.21 -6.13
C ALA A 148 8.89 13.03 -6.70
N THR A 149 9.39 11.79 -6.76
CA THR A 149 10.71 11.47 -7.34
C THR A 149 10.76 11.74 -8.85
N GLU A 150 9.67 11.48 -9.58
CA GLU A 150 9.62 11.71 -11.03
C GLU A 150 9.58 13.20 -11.42
N GLY A 151 9.20 14.09 -10.49
CA GLY A 151 8.99 15.52 -10.77
C GLY A 151 7.52 15.87 -11.10
N ASN A 152 6.58 14.95 -10.88
CA ASN A 152 5.18 15.14 -11.27
C ASN A 152 4.39 15.85 -10.17
N PHE A 153 4.64 17.15 -10.01
CA PHE A 153 4.00 17.95 -8.97
C PHE A 153 2.47 17.90 -9.00
N ARG A 154 1.86 17.81 -10.19
CA ARG A 154 0.39 17.73 -10.31
C ARG A 154 -0.15 16.51 -9.57
N MET A 155 0.46 15.34 -9.80
CA MET A 155 0.03 14.10 -9.16
C MET A 155 0.41 14.08 -7.68
N THR A 156 1.61 14.54 -7.32
CA THR A 156 2.00 14.68 -5.91
C THR A 156 1.02 15.57 -5.14
N LYS A 157 0.63 16.70 -5.71
CA LYS A 157 -0.37 17.61 -5.11
C LYS A 157 -1.73 16.93 -4.92
N ASN A 158 -2.20 16.18 -5.91
CA ASN A 158 -3.48 15.48 -5.83
C ASN A 158 -3.49 14.46 -4.67
N TYR A 159 -2.45 13.64 -4.53
CA TYR A 159 -2.37 12.67 -3.43
C TYR A 159 -2.17 13.35 -2.07
N LEU A 160 -1.42 14.46 -2.00
CA LEU A 160 -1.34 15.26 -0.76
C LEU A 160 -2.72 15.77 -0.34
N GLN A 161 -3.54 16.21 -1.30
CA GLN A 161 -4.91 16.65 -1.02
C GLN A 161 -5.80 15.49 -0.57
N GLU A 162 -5.68 14.31 -1.20
CA GLU A 162 -6.40 13.10 -0.78
C GLU A 162 -6.05 12.71 0.66
N LEU A 163 -4.76 12.66 1.02
CA LEU A 163 -4.32 12.38 2.39
C LEU A 163 -4.86 13.42 3.38
N LYS A 164 -4.90 14.70 3.00
CA LYS A 164 -5.52 15.74 3.83
C LYS A 164 -7.02 15.53 4.05
N LEU A 165 -7.74 14.97 3.08
CA LEU A 165 -9.16 14.63 3.27
C LEU A 165 -9.32 13.50 4.29
N LEU A 166 -8.40 12.52 4.33
CA LEU A 166 -8.41 11.45 5.33
C LEU A 166 -8.25 11.98 6.77
N LEU A 167 -7.48 13.05 6.97
CA LEU A 167 -7.28 13.67 8.29
C LEU A 167 -8.53 14.38 8.81
N ASN A 168 -9.42 14.79 7.91
CA ASN A 168 -10.69 15.43 8.29
C ASN A 168 -11.77 14.41 8.69
N LEU A 169 -11.47 13.10 8.64
CA LEU A 169 -12.38 12.07 9.11
C LEU A 169 -12.50 12.15 10.63
N SER A 170 -13.73 12.03 11.16
CA SER A 170 -14.01 12.16 12.59
C SER A 170 -13.41 11.03 13.46
N TYR A 171 -12.73 10.07 12.83
CA TYR A 171 -12.13 8.89 13.43
C TYR A 171 -10.64 8.76 13.05
N ALA A 172 -9.99 9.85 12.64
CA ALA A 172 -8.56 9.84 12.36
C ALA A 172 -7.75 9.44 13.61
N SER A 173 -6.99 8.36 13.50
CA SER A 173 -6.10 7.85 14.56
C SER A 173 -4.78 8.66 14.60
N GLN A 174 -4.04 8.55 15.70
CA GLN A 174 -2.69 9.12 15.79
C GLN A 174 -1.72 8.45 14.80
N ASP A 175 -1.94 7.18 14.48
CA ASP A 175 -1.14 6.44 13.51
C ASP A 175 -1.41 6.94 12.09
N LEU A 176 -2.67 7.17 11.71
CA LEU A 176 -3.03 7.79 10.43
C LEU A 176 -2.39 9.18 10.27
N ILE A 177 -2.44 9.99 11.33
CA ILE A 177 -1.80 11.31 11.37
C ILE A 177 -0.29 11.18 11.12
N SER A 178 0.35 10.22 11.77
CA SER A 178 1.79 9.97 11.66
C SER A 178 2.20 9.52 10.26
N ILE A 179 1.48 8.54 9.69
CA ILE A 179 1.67 8.04 8.32
C ILE A 179 1.61 9.20 7.31
N ILE A 180 0.58 10.05 7.43
CA ILE A 180 0.38 11.15 6.50
C ILE A 180 1.50 12.18 6.65
N ALA A 181 1.83 12.57 7.87
CA ALA A 181 2.87 13.55 8.13
C ALA A 181 4.24 13.07 7.62
N GLU A 182 4.60 11.81 7.85
CA GLU A 182 5.82 11.20 7.30
C GLU A 182 5.82 11.21 5.77
N GLY A 183 4.70 10.84 5.14
CA GLY A 183 4.57 10.89 3.68
C GLY A 183 4.76 12.29 3.11
N MET A 184 4.26 13.33 3.77
CA MET A 184 4.47 14.72 3.36
C MET A 184 5.94 15.15 3.50
N VAL A 185 6.65 14.69 4.54
CA VAL A 185 8.09 14.96 4.72
C VAL A 185 8.90 14.25 3.63
N ASN A 186 8.57 13.00 3.34
CA ASN A 186 9.24 12.22 2.30
C ASN A 186 9.07 12.85 0.91
N ALA A 187 7.88 13.41 0.60
CA ALA A 187 7.70 14.19 -0.64
C ALA A 187 8.67 15.37 -0.76
N ILE A 188 8.92 16.11 0.33
CA ILE A 188 9.88 17.23 0.33
C ILE A 188 11.31 16.73 0.05
N GLU A 189 11.68 15.58 0.61
CA GLU A 189 12.98 14.96 0.34
C GLU A 189 13.09 14.49 -1.12
N SER A 190 12.05 13.84 -1.66
CA SER A 190 11.99 13.50 -3.08
C SER A 190 12.12 14.74 -3.98
N PHE A 191 11.55 15.87 -3.59
CA PHE A 191 11.72 17.13 -4.32
C PHE A 191 13.17 17.63 -4.30
N ALA A 192 13.87 17.48 -3.17
CA ALA A 192 15.29 17.78 -3.02
C ALA A 192 16.13 17.03 -4.05
N ASN A 193 15.87 15.73 -4.15
CA ASN A 193 16.65 14.81 -4.96
C ASN A 193 16.33 14.95 -6.45
N ALA A 194 15.06 15.19 -6.80
CA ALA A 194 14.64 15.29 -8.18
C ALA A 194 15.18 16.54 -8.90
N LYS A 195 15.50 17.64 -8.19
CA LYS A 195 15.86 18.96 -8.76
C LYS A 195 14.89 19.48 -9.84
N LYS A 196 13.66 18.98 -9.84
CA LYS A 196 12.61 19.25 -10.85
C LYS A 196 11.50 20.17 -10.33
N TYR A 197 11.63 20.69 -9.11
CA TYR A 197 10.61 21.47 -8.43
C TYR A 197 10.99 22.93 -8.32
N SER A 198 10.01 23.80 -8.54
CA SER A 198 10.12 25.24 -8.29
C SER A 198 10.02 25.56 -6.80
N THR A 199 10.57 26.71 -6.41
CA THR A 199 10.44 27.25 -5.06
C THR A 199 8.98 27.34 -4.61
N ASP A 200 8.07 27.77 -5.48
CA ASP A 200 6.64 27.89 -5.16
C ASP A 200 6.00 26.53 -4.83
N GLN A 201 6.39 25.47 -5.53
CA GLN A 201 5.89 24.11 -5.27
C GLN A 201 6.37 23.57 -3.92
N ILE A 202 7.65 23.81 -3.58
CA ILE A 202 8.22 23.44 -2.29
C ILE A 202 7.55 24.24 -1.17
N GLN A 203 7.40 25.56 -1.33
CA GLN A 203 6.71 26.43 -0.38
C GLN A 203 5.25 26.01 -0.16
N TRP A 204 4.56 25.58 -1.22
CA TRP A 204 3.21 25.05 -1.12
C TRP A 204 3.17 23.83 -0.19
N VAL A 205 4.03 22.83 -0.38
CA VAL A 205 4.04 21.64 0.51
C VAL A 205 4.40 22.00 1.95
N ILE A 206 5.38 22.88 2.19
CA ILE A 206 5.70 23.36 3.55
C ILE A 206 4.46 23.98 4.22
N LYS A 207 3.69 24.78 3.48
CA LYS A 207 2.46 25.41 3.99
C LYS A 207 1.41 24.36 4.36
N GLU A 208 1.30 23.30 3.56
CA GLU A 208 0.38 22.20 3.86
C GLU A 208 0.79 21.45 5.14
N ILE A 209 2.08 21.13 5.33
CA ILE A 209 2.56 20.49 6.57
C ILE A 209 2.39 21.41 7.77
N LYS A 210 2.64 22.72 7.61
CA LYS A 210 2.41 23.70 8.67
C LYS A 210 0.94 23.69 9.12
N THR A 211 0.01 23.67 8.15
CA THR A 211 -1.43 23.61 8.43
C THR A 211 -1.78 22.33 9.19
N LEU A 212 -1.17 21.19 8.82
CA LEU A 212 -1.36 19.92 9.51
C LEU A 212 -0.98 20.03 10.99
N VAL A 213 0.21 20.53 11.28
CA VAL A 213 0.73 20.70 12.65
C VAL A 213 -0.12 21.68 13.44
N GLU A 214 -0.55 22.78 12.82
CA GLU A 214 -1.42 23.76 13.46
C GLU A 214 -2.84 23.23 13.76
N THR A 215 -3.30 22.22 13.02
CA THR A 215 -4.61 21.57 13.22
C THR A 215 -4.53 20.47 14.28
N HIS A 216 -3.39 19.80 14.42
CA HIS A 216 -3.16 18.71 15.35
C HIS A 216 -2.04 19.04 16.37
N ARG A 217 -2.11 20.25 16.96
CA ARG A 217 -1.04 20.80 17.84
C ARG A 217 -0.76 19.98 19.09
N ASP A 218 -1.67 19.10 19.47
CA ASP A 218 -1.53 18.27 20.66
C ASP A 218 -0.55 17.10 20.46
N SER A 219 0.06 16.97 19.26
CA SER A 219 1.04 15.94 18.93
C SER A 219 2.48 16.49 18.88
N PRO A 220 3.32 16.23 19.90
CA PRO A 220 4.75 16.57 19.86
C PRO A 220 5.51 15.87 18.73
N TYR A 221 4.96 14.77 18.21
CA TYR A 221 5.51 14.05 17.08
C TYR A 221 5.43 14.88 15.79
N LEU A 222 4.28 15.50 15.53
CA LEU A 222 4.08 16.38 14.38
C LEU A 222 4.99 17.61 14.42
N ASP A 223 5.22 18.18 15.60
CA ASP A 223 6.18 19.29 15.77
C ASP A 223 7.60 18.90 15.35
N LYS A 224 8.04 17.69 15.73
CA LYS A 224 9.35 17.15 15.34
C LYS A 224 9.41 16.90 13.84
N LEU A 225 8.39 16.28 13.26
CA LEU A 225 8.30 16.04 11.82
C LEU A 225 8.33 17.35 11.02
N PHE A 226 7.60 18.37 11.45
CA PHE A 226 7.58 19.67 10.79
C PHE A 226 8.93 20.37 10.80
N LYS A 227 9.67 20.29 11.91
CA LYS A 227 11.04 20.81 12.00
C LYS A 227 11.96 20.11 10.99
N ASN A 228 11.84 18.79 10.86
CA ASN A 228 12.59 18.02 9.86
C ASN A 228 12.21 18.42 8.44
N ALA A 229 10.91 18.56 8.15
CA ALA A 229 10.40 19.00 6.85
C ALA A 229 10.96 20.38 6.46
N CYS A 230 10.94 21.34 7.40
CA CYS A 230 11.49 22.67 7.20
C CYS A 230 13.01 22.63 6.94
N TYR A 231 13.76 21.83 7.70
CA TYR A 231 15.20 21.68 7.50
C TYR A 231 15.52 21.10 6.11
N ASN A 232 14.80 20.05 5.70
CA ASN A 232 14.97 19.44 4.39
C ASN A 232 14.64 20.44 3.28
N ALA A 233 13.50 21.13 3.37
CA ALA A 233 13.10 22.12 2.38
C ALA A 233 14.09 23.29 2.26
N LEU A 234 14.63 23.79 3.39
CA LEU A 234 15.67 24.81 3.38
C LEU A 234 16.96 24.33 2.70
N THR A 235 17.29 23.06 2.82
CA THR A 235 18.42 22.45 2.12
C THR A 235 18.16 22.41 0.61
N VAL A 236 16.94 22.10 0.18
CA VAL A 236 16.56 22.15 -1.25
C VAL A 236 16.68 23.56 -1.80
N LEU A 237 16.02 24.53 -1.12
CA LEU A 237 15.92 25.91 -1.59
C LEU A 237 17.27 26.64 -1.64
N LYS A 238 18.26 26.21 -0.85
CA LYS A 238 19.63 26.75 -0.91
C LYS A 238 20.45 26.17 -2.07
N ASN A 239 20.05 25.00 -2.60
CA ASN A 239 20.77 24.25 -3.62
C ASN A 239 20.10 24.30 -5.01
N SER A 240 18.94 24.96 -5.12
CA SER A 240 18.15 25.20 -6.34
C SER A 240 18.40 26.58 -6.91
#